data_AF-A0A3M1FPU4-F1
#
_entry.id   AF-A0A3M1FPU4-F1
#
_cell.length_a   1.000
_cell.length_b   1.000
_cell.length_c   1.000
_cell.angle_alpha   90.00
_cell.angle_beta   90.00
_cell.angle_gamma   90.00
#
_symmetry.space_group_name_H-M   'P 1'
#
loop_
_entity.id
_entity.type
_entity.pdbx_description
1 polymer ?
#
loop_
_entity_poly.entity_id
_entity_poly.type
_entity_poly.pdbx_seq_one_letter_code
_entity_poly.pdbx_strand_id
1 'polypeptide(L)'
;MANADQLASSYTVRHFESRTAQNGHPYLRLILENAYENITANCWSGTYIGPESYSVGEIVHVSGRRKTLDYRELVDIYQAELIDPRGKDALISIARSSIPCPDDLIQLIGIAGGIESTPLREFIYETFANRDFALAFITLPASSQHHHNHPGGLLRHSLECVETVQRCVRRKDHRD
;
A
#
# COMPACT_ATOMS: atom_id res chain seq x y z
N MET A 1 22.31 7.64 4.34
CA MET A 1 21.25 8.64 4.10
C MET A 1 20.55 8.24 2.81
N ALA A 2 19.30 7.79 2.87
CA ALA A 2 18.54 7.48 1.66
C ALA A 2 18.33 8.79 0.88
N ASN A 3 18.64 8.80 -0.41
CA ASN A 3 18.41 9.96 -1.26
C ASN A 3 16.89 10.15 -1.38
N ALA A 4 16.37 11.30 -0.97
CA ALA A 4 14.92 11.57 -0.85
C ALA A 4 14.15 11.36 -2.17
N ASP A 5 14.86 11.42 -3.30
CA ASP A 5 14.29 11.20 -4.62
C ASP A 5 14.12 9.71 -4.99
N GLN A 6 14.81 8.79 -4.31
CA GLN A 6 14.74 7.36 -4.63
C GLN A 6 13.44 6.75 -4.09
N LEU A 7 12.84 5.89 -4.90
CA LEU A 7 11.62 5.16 -4.57
C LEU A 7 11.88 3.67 -4.74
N ALA A 8 11.53 2.88 -3.72
CA ALA A 8 11.44 1.43 -3.80
C ALA A 8 10.25 0.98 -2.95
N SER A 9 9.17 0.52 -3.59
CA SER A 9 7.95 0.11 -2.88
C SER A 9 7.02 -0.72 -3.76
N SER A 10 6.04 -1.35 -3.12
CA SER A 10 5.03 -2.17 -3.75
C SER A 10 3.74 -1.37 -3.98
N TYR A 11 3.16 -1.48 -5.16
CA TYR A 11 1.95 -0.77 -5.57
C TYR A 11 0.97 -1.69 -6.30
N THR A 12 -0.31 -1.38 -6.22
CA THR A 12 -1.33 -1.90 -7.14
C THR A 12 -1.37 -1.03 -8.40
N VAL A 13 -1.40 -1.67 -9.58
CA VAL A 13 -1.62 -1.01 -10.87
C VAL A 13 -3.07 -0.54 -10.97
N ARG A 14 -3.28 0.76 -11.17
CA ARG A 14 -4.62 1.37 -11.34
C ARG A 14 -4.91 1.70 -12.79
N HIS A 15 -3.88 2.04 -13.56
CA HIS A 15 -3.97 2.30 -14.99
C HIS A 15 -2.62 2.05 -15.65
N PHE A 16 -2.67 1.63 -16.91
CA PHE A 16 -1.52 1.39 -17.76
C PHE A 16 -1.85 1.79 -19.20
N GLU A 17 -0.92 2.47 -19.86
CA GLU A 17 -1.03 2.85 -21.27
C GLU A 17 0.36 2.98 -21.91
N SER A 18 0.48 2.59 -23.19
CA SER A 18 1.67 2.88 -23.99
C SER A 18 1.56 4.27 -24.60
N ARG A 19 2.62 5.07 -24.49
CA ARG A 19 2.70 6.43 -25.03
C ARG A 19 3.97 6.66 -25.82
N THR A 20 3.98 7.73 -26.60
CA THR A 20 5.15 8.23 -27.31
C THR A 20 5.45 9.64 -26.83
N ALA A 21 6.70 9.90 -26.44
CA ALA A 21 7.13 11.23 -26.04
C ALA A 21 7.26 12.16 -27.25
N GLN A 22 7.38 13.48 -27.00
CA GLN A 22 7.48 14.47 -28.08
C GLN A 22 8.69 14.24 -29.01
N ASN A 23 9.75 13.59 -28.49
CA ASN A 23 10.95 13.22 -29.24
C ASN A 23 10.81 11.87 -29.99
N GLY A 24 9.61 11.27 -30.02
CA GLY A 24 9.33 10.03 -30.75
C GLY A 24 9.66 8.74 -29.98
N HIS A 25 10.27 8.82 -28.79
CA HIS A 25 10.60 7.62 -28.02
C HIS A 25 9.36 7.04 -27.31
N PRO A 26 9.12 5.73 -27.42
CA PRO A 26 8.04 5.08 -26.68
C PRO A 26 8.36 4.98 -25.19
N TYR A 27 7.31 5.00 -24.37
CA TYR A 27 7.38 4.74 -22.93
C TYR A 27 6.04 4.19 -22.43
N LEU A 28 6.05 3.51 -21.29
CA LEU A 28 4.84 3.10 -20.61
C LEU A 28 4.49 4.14 -19.55
N ARG A 29 3.21 4.51 -19.48
CA ARG A 29 2.67 5.36 -18.41
C ARG A 29 1.86 4.48 -17.46
N LEU A 30 2.17 4.59 -16.18
CA LEU A 30 1.48 3.87 -15.10
C LEU A 30 0.84 4.86 -14.13
N ILE A 31 -0.34 4.51 -13.64
CA ILE A 31 -0.89 5.07 -12.40
C ILE A 31 -0.82 3.94 -11.37
N LEU A 32 -0.03 4.15 -10.33
CA LEU A 32 0.24 3.17 -9.29
C LEU A 32 -0.25 3.71 -7.96
N GLU A 33 -0.76 2.83 -7.11
CA GLU A 33 -1.32 3.22 -5.83
C GLU A 33 -1.04 2.17 -4.75
N ASN A 34 -0.66 2.64 -3.57
CA ASN A 34 -0.48 1.81 -2.39
C ASN A 34 -1.25 2.44 -1.20
N ALA A 35 -1.01 1.94 0.00
CA ALA A 35 -1.69 2.41 1.21
C ALA A 35 -1.37 3.87 1.54
N TYR A 36 -0.23 4.38 1.08
CA TYR A 36 0.32 5.69 1.47
C TYR A 36 0.13 6.75 0.40
N GLU A 37 0.26 6.41 -0.88
CA GLU A 37 0.33 7.37 -1.97
C GLU A 37 -0.25 6.83 -3.28
N ASN A 38 -0.55 7.77 -4.17
CA ASN A 38 -0.81 7.52 -5.57
C ASN A 38 0.28 8.22 -6.37
N ILE A 39 0.89 7.52 -7.33
CA ILE A 39 1.95 8.06 -8.17
C ILE A 39 1.61 7.89 -9.64
N THR A 40 2.01 8.88 -10.43
CA THR A 40 2.06 8.78 -11.89
C THR A 40 3.49 8.48 -12.30
N ALA A 41 3.70 7.38 -13.03
CA ALA A 41 5.03 6.90 -13.37
C ALA A 41 5.26 6.72 -14.87
N ASN A 42 6.51 6.85 -15.30
CA ASN A 42 6.99 6.60 -16.65
C ASN A 42 8.03 5.48 -16.63
N CYS A 43 7.88 4.53 -17.54
CA CYS A 43 8.87 3.49 -17.81
C CYS A 43 9.44 3.71 -19.21
N TRP A 44 10.66 4.21 -19.29
CA TRP A 44 11.32 4.54 -20.56
C TRP A 44 11.92 3.29 -21.19
N SER A 45 11.47 2.91 -22.40
CA SER A 45 11.81 1.63 -23.03
C SER A 45 13.31 1.33 -23.16
N GLY A 46 14.18 2.34 -23.21
CA GLY A 46 15.63 2.15 -23.32
C GLY A 46 16.36 1.83 -22.01
N THR A 47 15.74 2.10 -20.85
CA THR A 47 16.39 1.97 -19.53
C THR A 47 15.57 1.16 -18.53
N TYR A 48 14.29 0.93 -18.82
CA TYR A 48 13.38 0.22 -17.96
C TYR A 48 13.51 -1.29 -18.11
N ILE A 49 13.51 -2.00 -16.98
CA ILE A 49 13.53 -3.46 -16.89
C ILE A 49 12.28 -3.93 -16.16
N GLY A 50 11.37 -4.59 -16.87
CA GLY A 50 10.14 -5.13 -16.30
C GLY A 50 9.11 -5.51 -17.38
N PRO A 51 7.86 -5.80 -16.98
CA PRO A 51 6.79 -6.12 -17.91
C PRO A 51 6.51 -5.03 -18.95
N GLU A 52 6.28 -5.43 -20.19
CA GLU A 52 5.87 -4.51 -21.27
C GLU A 52 4.38 -4.15 -21.21
N SER A 53 3.59 -4.88 -20.41
CA SER A 53 2.17 -4.67 -20.22
C SER A 53 1.73 -5.09 -18.82
N TYR A 54 0.59 -4.53 -18.39
CA TYR A 54 0.01 -4.76 -17.07
C TYR A 54 -1.50 -4.87 -17.12
N SER A 55 -2.07 -5.50 -16.10
CA SER A 55 -3.50 -5.52 -15.82
C SER A 55 -3.83 -4.68 -14.59
N VAL A 56 -5.00 -4.02 -14.61
CA VAL A 56 -5.50 -3.31 -13.43
C VAL A 56 -5.70 -4.30 -12.28
N GLY A 57 -5.17 -3.97 -11.11
CA GLY A 57 -5.20 -4.83 -9.93
C GLY A 57 -3.95 -5.68 -9.72
N GLU A 58 -3.06 -5.80 -10.72
CA GLU A 58 -1.76 -6.44 -10.52
C GLU A 58 -0.93 -5.66 -9.50
N ILE A 59 -0.10 -6.39 -8.77
CA ILE A 59 0.77 -5.82 -7.74
C ILE A 59 2.20 -5.89 -8.25
N VAL A 60 2.87 -4.75 -8.17
CA VAL A 60 4.21 -4.55 -8.70
C VAL A 60 5.12 -4.00 -7.62
N HIS A 61 6.30 -4.57 -7.48
CA HIS A 61 7.38 -3.91 -6.77
C HIS A 61 8.14 -3.05 -7.78
N VAL A 62 8.28 -1.75 -7.49
CA VAL A 62 8.94 -0.81 -8.41
C VAL A 62 10.11 -0.13 -7.73
N SER A 63 11.16 0.08 -8.50
CA SER A 63 12.29 0.93 -8.13
C SER A 63 12.44 2.04 -9.16
N GLY A 64 12.56 3.28 -8.67
CA GLY A 64 12.47 4.47 -9.50
C GLY A 64 12.98 5.73 -8.81
N ARG A 65 12.87 6.85 -9.51
CA ARG A 65 13.25 8.15 -9.01
C ARG A 65 12.11 9.15 -9.19
N ARG A 66 11.75 9.84 -8.11
CA ARG A 66 10.83 10.99 -8.14
C ARG A 66 11.45 12.15 -8.92
N LYS A 67 10.63 12.81 -9.71
CA LYS A 67 10.95 13.99 -10.50
C LYS A 67 9.80 14.98 -10.45
N THR A 68 10.12 16.26 -10.54
CA THR A 68 9.12 17.32 -10.75
C THR A 68 9.28 17.83 -12.17
N LEU A 69 8.21 17.76 -12.97
CA LEU A 69 8.15 18.28 -14.32
C LEU A 69 6.90 19.16 -14.45
N ASP A 70 7.07 20.42 -14.84
CA ASP A 70 5.97 21.39 -14.98
C ASP A 70 5.04 21.44 -13.75
N TYR A 71 5.64 21.50 -12.56
CA TYR A 71 4.94 21.49 -11.26
C TYR A 71 4.14 20.21 -10.96
N ARG A 72 4.33 19.14 -11.74
CA ARG A 72 3.74 17.82 -11.49
C ARG A 72 4.80 16.85 -10.99
N GLU A 73 4.47 16.10 -9.95
CA GLU A 73 5.30 15.01 -9.47
C GLU A 73 5.09 13.77 -10.34
N LEU A 74 6.21 13.21 -10.82
CA LEU A 74 6.27 12.00 -11.61
C LEU A 74 7.34 11.07 -11.03
N VAL A 75 7.24 9.79 -11.35
CA VAL A 75 8.28 8.81 -11.03
C VAL A 75 8.80 8.20 -12.31
N ASP A 76 10.10 8.31 -12.56
CA ASP A 76 10.74 7.50 -13.59
C ASP A 76 11.11 6.14 -12.98
N ILE A 77 10.44 5.07 -13.42
CA ILE A 77 10.69 3.71 -12.99
C ILE A 77 11.76 3.11 -13.89
N TYR A 78 12.83 2.58 -13.28
CA TYR A 78 13.88 1.85 -13.98
C TYR A 78 13.75 0.34 -13.83
N GLN A 79 13.08 -0.15 -12.77
CA GLN A 79 12.82 -1.57 -12.58
C GLN A 79 11.42 -1.80 -12.02
N ALA A 80 10.71 -2.79 -12.56
CA ALA A 80 9.46 -3.27 -11.99
C ALA A 80 9.35 -4.80 -12.10
N GLU A 81 8.80 -5.42 -11.06
CA GLU A 81 8.57 -6.85 -10.98
C GLU A 81 7.13 -7.10 -10.52
N LEU A 82 6.42 -8.00 -11.20
CA LEU A 82 5.12 -8.50 -10.72
C LEU A 82 5.36 -9.39 -9.51
N ILE A 83 4.64 -9.12 -8.42
CA ILE A 83 4.80 -9.86 -7.18
C ILE A 83 3.48 -10.42 -6.69
N ASP A 84 3.56 -11.55 -5.99
CA ASP A 84 2.54 -11.99 -5.04
C ASP A 84 2.92 -11.40 -3.67
N PRO A 85 2.16 -10.41 -3.14
CA PRO A 85 2.61 -9.64 -2.00
C PRO A 85 2.61 -10.49 -0.72
N ARG A 86 3.77 -10.53 -0.04
CA ARG A 86 3.97 -11.24 1.23
C ARG A 86 4.47 -10.29 2.31
N GLY A 87 4.40 -10.73 3.56
CA GLY A 87 4.89 -9.94 4.67
C GLY A 87 4.24 -8.55 4.71
N LYS A 88 5.05 -7.51 4.91
CA LYS A 88 4.55 -6.13 4.99
C LYS A 88 3.91 -5.66 3.68
N ASP A 89 4.37 -6.14 2.53
CA ASP A 89 3.85 -5.74 1.22
C ASP A 89 2.39 -6.16 1.01
N ALA A 90 1.92 -7.21 1.69
CA ALA A 90 0.52 -7.63 1.69
C ALA A 90 -0.41 -6.48 2.09
N LEU A 91 -0.02 -5.70 3.10
CA LEU A 91 -0.78 -4.53 3.56
C LEU A 91 -0.44 -3.27 2.77
N ILE A 92 0.85 -3.00 2.50
CA ILE A 92 1.29 -1.78 1.80
C ILE A 92 0.65 -1.69 0.42
N SER A 93 0.61 -2.79 -0.33
CA SER A 93 0.09 -2.81 -1.70
C SER A 93 -1.42 -2.58 -1.80
N ILE A 94 -2.16 -2.47 -0.69
CA ILE A 94 -3.59 -2.16 -0.72
C ILE A 94 -3.80 -0.73 -1.23
N ALA A 95 -4.46 -0.59 -2.38
CA ALA A 95 -4.72 0.70 -2.98
C ALA A 95 -5.65 1.54 -2.08
N ARG A 96 -5.18 2.71 -1.65
CA ARG A 96 -5.92 3.59 -0.74
C ARG A 96 -7.29 4.04 -1.30
N SER A 97 -7.45 4.17 -2.61
CA SER A 97 -8.75 4.47 -3.25
C SER A 97 -9.78 3.35 -3.15
N SER A 98 -9.36 2.13 -2.81
CA SER A 98 -10.25 0.96 -2.71
C SER A 98 -10.85 0.79 -1.31
N ILE A 99 -10.57 1.71 -0.38
CA ILE A 99 -10.97 1.55 1.03
C ILE A 99 -11.62 2.82 1.60
N PRO A 100 -12.59 2.70 2.54
CA PRO A 100 -13.32 3.86 3.07
C PRO A 100 -12.47 4.84 3.89
N CYS A 101 -11.53 4.31 4.69
CA CYS A 101 -10.69 5.10 5.61
C CYS A 101 -9.21 4.71 5.44
N PRO A 102 -8.44 5.42 4.60
CA PRO A 102 -7.01 5.13 4.40
C PRO A 102 -6.16 5.24 5.68
N ASP A 103 -6.50 6.14 6.59
CA ASP A 103 -5.75 6.35 7.82
C ASP A 103 -5.82 5.14 8.76
N ASP A 104 -6.95 4.43 8.80
CA ASP A 104 -7.10 3.20 9.57
C ASP A 104 -6.20 2.07 9.01
N LEU A 105 -6.04 1.97 7.68
CA LEU A 105 -5.09 1.03 7.08
C LEU A 105 -3.64 1.39 7.42
N ILE A 106 -3.29 2.68 7.38
CA ILE A 106 -1.96 3.16 7.78
C ILE A 106 -1.70 2.80 9.26
N GLN A 107 -2.69 2.98 10.13
CA GLN A 107 -2.61 2.59 11.54
C GLN A 107 -2.39 1.08 11.70
N LEU A 108 -3.12 0.25 10.95
CA LEU A 108 -2.93 -1.21 10.93
C LEU A 108 -1.52 -1.60 10.51
N ILE A 109 -0.98 -1.00 9.44
CA ILE A 109 0.40 -1.28 9.00
C ILE A 109 1.41 -0.92 10.09
N GLY A 110 1.20 0.20 10.77
CA GLY A 110 2.03 0.63 11.90
C GLY A 110 1.97 -0.35 13.07
N ILE A 111 0.77 -0.78 13.46
CA ILE A 111 0.57 -1.77 14.52
C ILE A 111 1.22 -3.10 14.16
N ALA A 112 0.96 -3.64 12.97
CA ALA A 112 1.53 -4.91 12.51
C ALA A 112 3.07 -4.87 12.50
N GLY A 113 3.66 -3.77 12.02
CA GLY A 113 5.10 -3.55 12.04
C GLY A 113 5.71 -3.42 13.43
N GLY A 114 4.92 -2.96 14.41
CA GLY A 114 5.35 -2.79 15.80
C GLY A 114 5.19 -4.03 16.69
N ILE A 115 4.56 -5.10 16.20
CA ILE A 115 4.43 -6.35 16.96
C ILE A 115 5.81 -7.03 17.04
N GLU A 116 6.35 -7.14 18.25
CA GLU A 116 7.67 -7.74 18.49
C GLU A 116 7.71 -9.24 18.18
N SER A 117 6.64 -9.96 18.54
CA SER A 117 6.50 -11.39 18.28
C SER A 117 6.46 -11.69 16.78
N THR A 118 7.55 -12.23 16.25
CA THR A 118 7.67 -12.60 14.84
C THR A 118 6.54 -13.51 14.35
N PRO A 119 6.18 -14.62 15.06
CA PRO A 119 5.09 -15.48 14.59
C PRO A 119 3.73 -14.77 14.51
N LEU A 120 3.43 -13.86 15.45
CA LEU A 120 2.18 -13.11 15.43
C LEU A 120 2.16 -12.07 14.30
N ARG A 121 3.29 -11.41 14.07
CA ARG A 121 3.45 -10.45 12.98
C ARG A 121 3.30 -11.13 11.61
N GLU A 122 3.93 -12.28 11.43
CA GLU A 122 3.81 -13.10 10.22
C GLU A 122 2.38 -13.62 10.02
N PHE A 123 1.72 -14.07 11.09
CA PHE A 123 0.32 -14.49 11.02
C PHE A 123 -0.58 -13.37 10.48
N ILE A 124 -0.40 -12.13 10.97
CA ILE A 124 -1.16 -10.98 10.47
C ILE A 124 -0.84 -10.75 8.98
N TYR A 125 0.43 -10.70 8.61
CA TYR A 125 0.81 -10.48 7.21
C TYR A 125 0.25 -11.55 6.27
N GLU A 126 0.35 -12.83 6.63
CA GLU A 126 -0.18 -13.93 5.80
C GLU A 126 -1.72 -13.91 5.73
N THR A 127 -2.39 -13.51 6.81
CA THR A 127 -3.84 -13.34 6.81
C THR A 127 -4.26 -12.26 5.80
N PHE A 128 -3.53 -11.14 5.75
CA PHE A 128 -3.80 -10.04 4.81
C PHE A 128 -3.20 -10.25 3.41
N ALA A 129 -2.36 -11.27 3.20
CA ALA A 129 -1.91 -11.67 1.86
C ALA A 129 -3.06 -12.24 1.03
N ASN A 130 -4.11 -12.79 1.67
CA ASN A 130 -5.37 -13.10 0.99
C ASN A 130 -6.12 -11.79 0.69
N ARG A 131 -6.15 -11.39 -0.59
CA ARG A 131 -6.70 -10.10 -1.00
C ARG A 131 -8.21 -9.98 -0.77
N ASP A 132 -8.97 -11.06 -0.96
CA ASP A 132 -10.41 -11.05 -0.72
C ASP A 132 -10.72 -10.85 0.76
N PHE A 133 -9.98 -11.56 1.63
CA PHE A 133 -10.08 -11.35 3.07
C PHE A 133 -9.69 -9.92 3.45
N ALA A 134 -8.54 -9.43 2.97
CA ALA A 134 -8.03 -8.11 3.32
C ALA A 134 -9.04 -7.01 2.94
N LEU A 135 -9.55 -7.04 1.71
CA LEU A 135 -10.54 -6.07 1.25
C LEU A 135 -11.84 -6.19 2.05
N ALA A 136 -12.34 -7.41 2.32
CA ALA A 136 -13.52 -7.59 3.15
C ALA A 136 -13.31 -7.03 4.57
N PHE A 137 -12.20 -7.37 5.23
CA PHE A 137 -11.90 -6.91 6.59
C PHE A 137 -11.82 -5.38 6.68
N ILE A 138 -11.21 -4.75 5.67
CA ILE A 138 -10.99 -3.30 5.64
C ILE A 138 -12.24 -2.53 5.22
N THR A 139 -13.16 -3.12 4.46
CA THR A 139 -14.31 -2.38 3.88
C THR A 139 -15.66 -2.72 4.51
N LEU A 140 -15.80 -3.87 5.18
CA LEU A 140 -17.06 -4.27 5.79
C LEU A 140 -17.37 -3.49 7.09
N PRO A 141 -18.66 -3.32 7.42
CA PRO A 141 -19.06 -2.83 8.73
C PRO A 141 -18.77 -3.85 9.83
N ALA A 142 -18.55 -3.37 11.06
CA ALA A 142 -18.36 -4.25 12.23
C ALA A 142 -19.68 -4.87 12.73
N SER A 143 -20.80 -4.24 12.39
CA SER A 143 -22.13 -4.63 12.86
C SER A 143 -23.19 -4.29 11.80
N SER A 144 -24.29 -5.03 11.80
CA SER A 144 -25.44 -4.72 10.96
C SER A 144 -26.33 -3.61 11.52
N GLN A 145 -26.36 -3.40 12.84
CA GLN A 145 -27.31 -2.48 13.51
C GLN A 145 -26.74 -1.66 14.67
N HIS A 146 -25.48 -1.88 15.07
CA HIS A 146 -24.87 -1.19 16.22
C HIS A 146 -23.74 -0.24 15.82
N HIS A 147 -22.88 0.13 16.77
CA HIS A 147 -21.70 0.96 16.53
C HIS A 147 -20.84 0.36 15.40
N HIS A 148 -20.25 1.25 14.59
CA HIS A 148 -19.43 0.88 13.43
C HIS A 148 -20.17 0.08 12.34
N ASN A 149 -21.45 0.34 12.15
CA ASN A 149 -22.27 -0.23 11.06
C ASN A 149 -22.08 0.42 9.67
N HIS A 150 -20.98 1.13 9.46
CA HIS A 150 -20.64 1.80 8.20
C HIS A 150 -19.46 1.08 7.51
N PRO A 151 -19.27 1.26 6.18
CA PRO A 151 -18.12 0.70 5.49
C PRO A 151 -16.80 1.07 6.17
N GLY A 152 -15.94 0.07 6.41
CA GLY A 152 -14.68 0.19 7.14
C GLY A 152 -14.79 0.12 8.66
N GLY A 153 -16.01 0.00 9.19
CA GLY A 153 -16.25 -0.08 10.62
C GLY A 153 -15.56 -1.28 11.28
N LEU A 154 -15.41 -2.42 10.59
CA LEU A 154 -14.75 -3.61 11.14
C LEU A 154 -13.28 -3.35 11.47
N LEU A 155 -12.54 -2.74 10.54
CA LEU A 155 -11.16 -2.35 10.77
C LEU A 155 -11.08 -1.31 11.90
N ARG A 156 -11.91 -0.26 11.83
CA ARG A 156 -11.94 0.80 12.84
C ARG A 156 -12.14 0.24 14.25
N HIS A 157 -13.13 -0.64 14.41
CA HIS A 157 -13.42 -1.27 15.70
C HIS A 157 -12.25 -2.13 16.19
N SER A 158 -11.61 -2.88 15.29
CA SER A 158 -10.44 -3.71 15.63
C SER A 158 -9.26 -2.86 16.14
N LEU A 159 -9.04 -1.68 15.53
CA LEU A 159 -8.00 -0.74 15.97
C LEU A 159 -8.31 -0.15 17.36
N GLU A 160 -9.57 0.16 17.65
CA GLU A 160 -10.00 0.63 18.98
C GLU A 160 -9.76 -0.42 20.08
N CYS A 161 -9.94 -1.71 19.76
CA CYS A 161 -9.58 -2.81 20.66
C CYS A 161 -8.06 -2.83 20.94
N VAL A 162 -7.23 -2.68 19.91
CA VAL A 162 -5.76 -2.60 20.07
C VAL A 162 -5.36 -1.42 20.94
N GLU A 163 -5.91 -0.23 20.68
CA GLU A 163 -5.65 0.97 21.48
C GLU A 163 -6.03 0.78 22.95
N THR A 164 -7.14 0.10 23.22
CA THR A 164 -7.60 -0.19 24.58
C THR A 164 -6.59 -1.07 25.31
N VAL A 165 -6.10 -2.14 24.67
CA VAL A 165 -5.07 -3.01 25.25
C VAL A 165 -3.77 -2.24 25.51
N GLN A 166 -3.32 -1.43 24.56
CA GLN A 166 -2.10 -0.62 24.71
C GLN A 166 -2.19 0.37 25.88
N ARG A 167 -3.36 1.00 26.09
CA ARG A 167 -3.61 1.89 27.24
C ARG A 167 -3.55 1.14 28.57
N CYS A 168 -4.03 -0.11 28.62
CA CYS A 168 -3.97 -0.93 29.82
C CYS A 168 -2.54 -1.33 30.20
N VAL A 169 -1.68 -1.64 29.21
CA VAL A 169 -0.27 -1.97 29.46
C VAL A 169 0.48 -0.76 30.02
N ARG A 170 0.36 0.41 29.39
CA ARG A 170 1.05 1.65 29.84
C ARG A 170 0.69 2.10 31.26
N ARG A 171 -0.53 1.79 31.72
CA ARG A 171 -0.97 2.10 33.09
C ARG A 171 -0.31 1.20 34.16
N LYS A 172 0.19 0.03 33.79
CA LYS A 172 0.93 -0.84 34.70
C LYS A 172 2.35 -0.34 34.91
N ASP A 173 3.03 0.09 33.85
CA ASP A 173 4.42 0.60 33.93
C ASP A 173 4.59 1.92 34.73
N HIS A 174 3.50 2.65 35.00
CA HIS A 174 3.53 3.88 35.82
C HIS A 174 3.10 3.66 37.29
N ARG A 175 2.93 2.41 37.72
CA ARG A 175 2.54 2.04 39.09
C ARG A 175 3.60 1.24 39.85
N ASP A 176 4.80 1.13 39.29
CA ASP A 176 6.00 0.58 39.94
C ASP A 176 7.01 1.71 40.19
#